data_AF-A0A097BVD8-F1
#
_entry.id   AF-A0A097BVD8-F1
#
_cell.length_a   1.000
_cell.length_b   1.000
_cell.length_c   1.000
_cell.angle_alpha   90.00
_cell.angle_beta   90.00
_cell.angle_gamma   90.00
#
_symmetry.space_group_name_H-M   'P 1'
#
loop_
_entity.id
_entity.type
_entity.pdbx_description
1 polymer ?
#
loop_
_entity_poly.entity_id
_entity_poly.type
_entity_poly.pdbx_seq_one_letter_code
_entity_poly.pdbx_strand_id
1 'polypeptide(L)'
;ILCTSFGTGTHAFTLDRSTGDFILTHPDMKIPSRGQIYSVNDARYFDWPEGLRQYIDTVRQGKGSYPKKYSARYICSLVADFHRTLMYGGVAMNPRDHLRLVYEANPLSFLVEQP
;
A
#
# COMPACT_ATOMS: atom_id res chain seq x y z
N ILE A 1 -5.74 -13.42 5.00
CA ILE A 1 -4.27 -13.26 5.12
C ILE A 1 -4.00 -12.55 6.44
N LEU A 2 -2.93 -12.94 7.13
CA LEU A 2 -2.43 -12.29 8.33
C LEU A 2 -1.03 -11.77 8.01
N CYS A 3 -0.80 -10.47 8.14
CA CYS A 3 0.52 -9.86 8.02
C CYS A 3 0.98 -9.45 9.41
N THR A 4 2.21 -9.82 9.78
CA THR A 4 2.77 -9.50 11.10
C THR A 4 4.24 -9.13 11.00
N SER A 5 4.69 -8.35 11.97
CA SER A 5 6.11 -8.17 12.26
C SER A 5 6.32 -8.05 13.77
N PHE A 6 7.52 -8.47 14.20
CA PHE A 6 8.02 -8.33 15.56
C PHE A 6 9.33 -7.51 15.61
N GLY A 7 9.63 -6.74 14.56
CA GLY A 7 10.86 -5.92 14.46
C GLY A 7 11.98 -6.53 13.62
N THR A 8 11.76 -7.69 13.01
CA THR A 8 12.76 -8.41 12.19
C THR A 8 12.12 -8.92 10.89
N GLY A 9 11.71 -7.98 10.02
CA GLY A 9 11.04 -8.29 8.77
C GLY A 9 9.52 -8.43 8.89
N THR A 10 8.83 -8.43 7.75
CA THR A 10 7.37 -8.60 7.66
C THR A 10 7.06 -9.96 7.06
N HIS A 11 6.11 -10.69 7.65
CA HIS A 11 5.71 -12.03 7.21
C HIS A 11 4.22 -12.08 6.92
N ALA A 12 3.81 -12.81 5.89
CA ALA A 12 2.40 -13.10 5.64
C ALA A 12 2.07 -14.60 5.72
N PHE A 13 0.94 -14.84 6.36
CA PHE A 13 0.35 -16.15 6.57
C PHE A 13 -1.02 -16.22 5.89
N THR A 14 -1.28 -17.33 5.21
CA THR A 14 -2.58 -17.62 4.60
C THR A 14 -3.33 -18.58 5.50
N LEU A 15 -4.60 -18.28 5.78
CA LEU A 15 -5.48 -19.20 6.51
C LEU A 15 -5.77 -20.43 5.65
N ASP A 16 -5.32 -21.60 6.07
CA ASP A 16 -5.82 -22.87 5.58
C ASP A 16 -7.18 -23.13 6.23
N ARG A 17 -8.23 -23.18 5.41
CA ARG A 17 -9.60 -23.38 5.90
C ARG A 17 -9.90 -24.82 6.29
N SER A 18 -9.07 -25.78 5.88
CA SER A 18 -9.25 -27.19 6.22
C SER A 18 -8.79 -27.50 7.64
N THR A 19 -7.68 -26.87 8.07
CA THR A 19 -7.12 -27.06 9.41
C THR A 19 -7.49 -25.93 10.37
N GLY A 20 -7.77 -24.73 9.85
CA GLY A 20 -7.96 -23.52 10.65
C GLY A 20 -6.66 -22.78 10.98
N ASP A 21 -5.51 -23.24 10.45
CA ASP A 21 -4.20 -22.68 10.75
C ASP A 21 -3.81 -21.56 9.80
N PHE A 22 -3.09 -20.56 10.32
CA PHE A 22 -2.40 -19.59 9.49
C PHE A 22 -1.03 -20.15 9.08
N ILE A 23 -0.91 -20.55 7.82
CA ILE A 23 0.31 -21.14 7.25
C ILE A 23 1.20 -20.03 6.68
N LEU A 24 2.49 -20.05 7.00
CA LEU A 24 3.45 -19.10 6.45
C LEU A 24 3.55 -19.28 4.93
N THR A 25 3.17 -18.27 4.16
CA THR A 25 3.19 -18.32 2.69
C THR A 25 4.15 -17.31 2.06
N HIS A 26 4.45 -16.23 2.77
CA HIS A 26 5.40 -15.21 2.31
C HIS A 26 6.34 -14.87 3.48
N PRO A 27 7.49 -15.56 3.60
CA PRO A 27 8.51 -15.17 4.55
C PRO A 27 9.20 -13.89 4.08
N ASP A 28 9.55 -13.02 5.04
CA ASP A 28 10.43 -11.87 4.84
C ASP A 28 10.06 -11.01 3.61
N MET A 29 8.80 -10.59 3.57
CA MET A 29 8.22 -9.81 2.50
C MET A 29 9.00 -8.52 2.27
N LYS A 30 9.47 -8.33 1.03
CA LYS A 30 10.09 -7.08 0.58
C LYS A 30 9.18 -6.38 -0.42
N ILE A 31 8.91 -5.11 -0.14
CA ILE A 31 8.21 -4.25 -1.10
C ILE A 31 9.11 -4.04 -2.31
N PRO A 32 8.63 -4.25 -3.54
CA PRO A 32 9.37 -3.86 -4.73
C PRO A 32 9.77 -2.38 -4.66
N SER A 33 11.05 -2.08 -4.88
CA SER A 33 11.60 -0.72 -4.81
C SER A 33 10.90 0.29 -5.73
N ARG A 34 10.18 -0.21 -6.75
CA ARG A 34 9.31 0.57 -7.62
C ARG A 34 8.12 -0.27 -8.07
N GLY A 35 6.93 0.31 -8.04
CA GLY A 35 5.75 -0.20 -8.74
C GLY A 35 5.13 0.84 -9.66
N GLN A 36 4.21 0.41 -10.51
CA GLN A 36 3.50 1.25 -11.49
C GLN A 36 2.01 1.36 -11.16
N ILE A 37 1.68 1.37 -9.87
CA ILE A 37 0.32 1.45 -9.36
C ILE A 37 0.26 2.60 -8.37
N TYR A 38 -0.76 3.44 -8.50
CA TYR A 38 -1.17 4.36 -7.43
C TYR A 38 -2.58 4.03 -6.97
N SER A 39 -2.83 4.27 -5.69
CA SER A 39 -4.11 4.02 -5.05
C SER A 39 -4.48 5.21 -4.18
N VAL A 40 -5.52 5.92 -4.62
CA VAL A 40 -6.09 7.07 -3.94
C VAL A 40 -7.52 7.24 -4.43
N ASN A 41 -8.38 7.85 -3.61
CA ASN A 41 -9.76 8.12 -4.01
C ASN A 41 -9.83 9.27 -5.00
N ASP A 42 -9.71 8.99 -6.30
CA ASP A 42 -9.74 9.98 -7.38
C ASP A 42 -10.97 10.89 -7.38
N ALA A 43 -12.11 10.46 -6.81
CA ALA A 43 -13.29 11.30 -6.68
C ALA A 43 -13.06 12.54 -5.78
N ARG A 44 -11.97 12.54 -5.00
CA ARG A 44 -11.53 13.65 -4.13
C ARG A 44 -10.48 14.55 -4.78
N TYR A 45 -10.21 14.42 -6.07
CA TYR A 45 -9.15 15.15 -6.78
C TYR A 45 -9.10 16.65 -6.47
N PHE A 46 -10.26 17.31 -6.46
CA PHE A 46 -10.36 18.75 -6.21
C PHE A 46 -10.13 19.14 -4.75
N ASP A 47 -10.30 18.21 -3.81
CA ASP A 47 -10.07 18.41 -2.37
C ASP A 47 -8.59 18.23 -1.99
N TRP A 48 -7.76 17.68 -2.89
CA TRP A 48 -6.38 17.35 -2.58
C TRP A 48 -5.46 18.57 -2.47
N PRO A 49 -4.37 18.49 -1.70
CA PRO A 49 -3.26 19.43 -1.79
C PRO A 49 -2.66 19.46 -3.20
N GLU A 50 -2.13 20.61 -3.61
CA GLU A 50 -1.58 20.81 -4.96
C GLU A 50 -0.47 19.81 -5.30
N GLY A 51 0.43 19.51 -4.35
CA GLY A 51 1.51 18.54 -4.57
C GLY A 51 0.99 17.12 -4.88
N LEU A 52 -0.13 16.70 -4.28
CA LEU A 52 -0.72 15.40 -4.56
C LEU A 52 -1.34 15.35 -5.96
N ARG A 53 -2.05 16.42 -6.37
CA ARG A 53 -2.58 16.53 -7.75
C ARG A 53 -1.45 16.45 -8.77
N GLN A 54 -0.40 17.26 -8.59
CA GLN A 54 0.76 17.28 -9.48
C GLN A 54 1.45 15.92 -9.59
N TYR A 55 1.66 15.23 -8.46
CA TYR A 55 2.25 13.90 -8.44
C TYR A 55 1.40 12.91 -9.25
N ILE A 56 0.10 12.86 -8.97
CA ILE A 56 -0.82 11.93 -9.64
C ILE A 56 -0.90 12.21 -11.15
N ASP A 57 -1.03 13.46 -11.57
CA ASP A 57 -1.10 13.81 -12.99
C ASP A 57 0.20 13.51 -13.72
N THR A 58 1.34 13.69 -13.05
CA THR A 58 2.66 13.32 -13.57
C THR A 58 2.75 11.82 -13.84
N VAL A 59 2.44 10.97 -12.85
CA VAL A 59 2.57 9.51 -13.00
C VAL A 59 1.51 8.92 -13.94
N ARG A 60 0.30 9.48 -14.01
CA ARG A 60 -0.75 9.08 -14.98
C ARG A 60 -0.32 9.29 -16.42
N GLN A 61 0.40 10.37 -16.68
CA GLN A 61 0.90 10.71 -18.01
C GLN A 61 2.20 9.96 -18.35
N GLY A 62 2.78 9.22 -17.40
CA GLY A 62 4.09 8.60 -17.57
C GLY A 62 5.20 9.63 -17.70
N LYS A 63 5.05 10.77 -17.01
CA LYS A 63 6.06 11.82 -16.89
C LYS A 63 6.88 11.63 -15.62
N GLY A 64 7.90 12.47 -15.43
CA GLY A 64 8.80 12.44 -14.28
C GLY A 64 10.01 11.54 -14.48
N SER A 65 10.76 11.27 -13.41
CA SER A 65 12.04 10.55 -13.46
C SER A 65 11.92 9.08 -13.90
N TYR A 66 10.71 8.53 -13.91
CA TYR A 66 10.44 7.17 -14.39
C TYR A 66 9.28 7.21 -15.38
N PRO A 67 9.55 7.24 -16.69
CA PRO A 67 8.56 7.59 -17.70
C PRO A 67 7.66 6.40 -18.07
N LYS A 68 6.91 5.88 -17.09
CA LYS A 68 5.88 4.85 -17.29
C LYS A 68 4.56 5.31 -16.70
N LYS A 69 3.47 5.06 -17.43
CA LYS A 69 2.12 5.39 -16.97
C LYS A 69 1.71 4.47 -15.82
N TYR A 70 1.30 5.05 -14.70
CA TYR A 70 0.86 4.27 -13.55
C TYR A 70 -0.63 3.94 -13.70
N SER A 71 -1.00 2.71 -13.32
CA SER A 71 -2.38 2.29 -13.24
C SER A 71 -3.03 2.72 -11.93
N ALA A 72 -4.24 3.26 -12.00
CA ALA A 72 -5.07 3.51 -10.82
C ALA A 72 -5.63 2.19 -10.28
N ARG A 73 -5.52 1.94 -8.97
CA ARG A 73 -6.22 0.83 -8.29
C ARG A 73 -6.68 1.30 -6.92
N TYR A 74 -7.99 1.45 -6.72
CA TYR A 74 -8.55 1.88 -5.44
C TYR A 74 -9.66 0.93 -5.01
N ILE A 75 -9.44 0.21 -3.90
CA ILE A 75 -10.39 -0.78 -3.37
C ILE A 75 -11.32 -0.13 -2.32
N CYS A 76 -10.97 1.05 -1.82
CA CYS A 76 -11.66 1.72 -0.70
C CYS A 76 -11.55 0.95 0.63
N SER A 77 -10.51 0.12 0.75
CA SER A 77 -10.11 -0.54 2.00
C SER A 77 -8.62 -0.35 2.16
N LEU A 78 -8.21 0.43 3.17
CA LEU A 78 -6.81 0.76 3.38
C LEU A 78 -5.96 -0.51 3.53
N VAL A 79 -6.48 -1.53 4.21
CA VAL A 79 -5.80 -2.83 4.37
C VAL A 79 -5.60 -3.54 3.03
N ALA A 80 -6.62 -3.55 2.15
CA ALA A 80 -6.52 -4.20 0.85
C ALA A 80 -5.59 -3.45 -0.10
N ASP A 81 -5.72 -2.12 -0.14
CA ASP A 81 -4.88 -1.25 -0.95
C ASP A 81 -3.41 -1.31 -0.51
N PHE A 82 -3.17 -1.33 0.80
CA PHE A 82 -1.86 -1.51 1.41
C PHE A 82 -1.25 -2.88 1.12
N HIS A 83 -2.01 -3.96 1.31
CA HIS A 83 -1.51 -5.32 1.07
C HIS A 83 -1.07 -5.51 -0.39
N ARG A 84 -1.83 -4.96 -1.35
CA ARG A 84 -1.42 -4.92 -2.76
C ARG A 84 -0.10 -4.16 -2.94
N THR A 85 0.04 -3.01 -2.28
CA THR A 85 1.27 -2.22 -2.34
C THR A 85 2.47 -2.96 -1.76
N LEU A 86 2.30 -3.72 -0.67
CA LEU A 86 3.36 -4.58 -0.14
C LEU A 86 3.83 -5.62 -1.16
N MET A 87 2.88 -6.24 -1.88
CA MET A 87 3.18 -7.33 -2.82
C MET A 87 3.73 -6.86 -4.17
N TYR A 88 3.21 -5.75 -4.70
CA TYR A 88 3.48 -5.33 -6.09
C TYR A 88 4.21 -3.99 -6.20
N GLY A 89 4.50 -3.35 -5.06
CA GLY A 89 5.05 -2.01 -5.01
C GLY A 89 4.06 -0.95 -5.49
N GLY A 90 4.56 0.27 -5.66
CA GLY A 90 3.75 1.43 -6.00
C GLY A 90 3.39 2.22 -4.74
N VAL A 91 2.25 2.91 -4.75
CA VAL A 91 1.86 3.77 -3.63
C VAL A 91 0.38 3.61 -3.27
N ALA A 92 0.09 3.51 -1.98
CA ALA A 92 -1.25 3.61 -1.43
C ALA A 92 -1.35 4.84 -0.54
N MET A 93 -2.35 5.67 -0.79
CA MET A 93 -2.49 6.98 -0.17
C MET A 93 -3.91 7.14 0.38
N ASN A 94 -3.98 7.69 1.60
CA ASN A 94 -5.23 8.10 2.22
C ASN A 94 -5.05 9.51 2.80
N PRO A 95 -5.17 10.57 1.98
CA PRO A 95 -4.89 11.95 2.39
C PRO A 95 -5.99 12.57 3.27
N ARG A 96 -6.67 11.74 4.07
CA ARG A 96 -7.74 12.18 4.98
C ARG A 96 -7.14 12.66 6.29
N ASP A 97 -7.69 13.74 6.81
CA ASP A 97 -7.39 14.32 8.12
C ASP A 97 -7.73 13.42 9.32
N HIS A 98 -8.68 12.50 9.14
CA HIS A 98 -9.22 11.64 10.18
C HIS A 98 -8.69 10.19 10.16
N LEU A 99 -7.56 9.94 9.50
CA LEU A 99 -6.89 8.64 9.60
C LEU A 99 -6.39 8.44 11.04
N ARG A 100 -6.76 7.33 11.67
CA ARG A 100 -6.45 7.09 13.07
C ARG A 100 -5.01 6.60 13.21
N LEU A 101 -4.20 7.41 13.86
CA LEU A 101 -2.77 7.18 13.97
C LEU A 101 -2.44 5.83 14.63
N VAL A 102 -3.03 5.53 15.78
CA VAL A 102 -2.63 4.40 16.63
C VAL A 102 -2.92 3.03 16.02
N TYR A 103 -4.05 2.87 15.33
CA TYR A 103 -4.53 1.56 14.88
C TYR A 103 -4.81 1.45 13.38
N GLU A 104 -4.63 2.54 12.61
CA GLU A 104 -4.64 2.47 11.14
C GLU A 104 -3.25 2.82 10.58
N ALA A 105 -2.69 3.99 10.90
CA ALA A 105 -1.43 4.43 10.30
C ALA A 105 -0.20 3.71 10.88
N ASN A 106 -0.01 3.74 12.20
CA ASN A 106 1.17 3.18 12.87
C ASN A 106 1.38 1.69 12.60
N PRO A 107 0.34 0.81 12.66
CA PRO A 107 0.56 -0.61 12.39
C PRO A 107 0.99 -0.87 10.94
N LEU A 108 0.43 -0.12 9.98
CA LEU A 108 0.75 -0.28 8.57
C LEU A 108 2.14 0.30 8.24
N SER A 109 2.51 1.46 8.81
CA SER A 109 3.85 2.01 8.65
C SER A 109 4.90 1.10 9.25
N PHE A 110 4.62 0.51 10.42
CA PHE A 110 5.53 -0.44 11.05
C PHE A 110 5.83 -1.60 10.11
N LEU A 111 4.82 -2.23 9.49
CA LEU A 111 5.01 -3.33 8.53
C LEU A 111 5.83 -2.93 7.28
N VAL A 112 5.71 -1.69 6.80
CA VAL A 112 6.47 -1.20 5.63
C VAL A 112 7.93 -0.94 5.94
N GLU A 113 8.22 -0.44 7.14
CA GLU A 113 9.57 -0.05 7.55
C GLU A 113 10.44 -1.23 7.93
N GLN A 114 9.87 -2.43 8.08
CA GLN A 114 10.67 -3.61 8.40
C GLN A 114 11.44 -4.06 7.18
N PRO A 115 12.78 -4.00 7.23
CA PRO A 115 13.64 -4.22 6.09
C PRO A 115 13.66 -5.66 5.65
#